data_AF-A0A5R9RC79-F1
#
_entry.id   AF-A0A5R9RC79-F1
#
_cell.length_a   1.000
_cell.length_b   1.000
_cell.length_c   1.000
_cell.angle_alpha   90.00
_cell.angle_beta   90.00
_cell.angle_gamma   90.00
#
_symmetry.space_group_name_H-M   'P 1'
#
loop_
_entity.id
_entity.type
_entity.pdbx_description
1 polymer ?
#
loop_
_entity_poly.entity_id
_entity_poly.type
_entity_poly.pdbx_seq_one_letter_code
_entity_poly.pdbx_strand_id
1 'polypeptide(L)'
;MSLDFFLEASSDLSIELIEGTLNSIGVRATQALPNELEAVFESGLSICVSYSSDQNIRAEDSKGMSFAVALRGYLRIKGPAPDGLSPLDDLDRLITAISNQATGQFLVSFQYESTIYWRDRKELQRNI
;
A
#
# COMPACT_ATOMS: atom_id res chain seq x y z
N MET A 1 -8.64 14.58 2.66
CA MET A 1 -8.47 13.25 3.27
C MET A 1 -7.49 12.48 2.42
N SER A 2 -6.56 11.74 3.03
CA SER A 2 -5.88 10.64 2.35
C SER A 2 -6.44 9.33 2.85
N LEU A 3 -6.40 8.32 1.99
CA LEU A 3 -6.61 6.94 2.38
C LEU A 3 -5.27 6.24 2.25
N ASP A 4 -4.87 5.55 3.30
CA ASP A 4 -3.55 4.96 3.44
C ASP A 4 -3.70 3.45 3.66
N PHE A 5 -2.99 2.66 2.86
CA PHE A 5 -3.03 1.20 2.86
C PHE A 5 -1.62 0.62 2.96
N PHE A 6 -1.52 -0.56 3.54
CA PHE A 6 -0.27 -1.27 3.73
C PHE A 6 -0.36 -2.66 3.13
N LEU A 7 0.59 -2.97 2.24
CA LEU A 7 0.84 -4.30 1.72
C LEU A 7 1.93 -4.97 2.56
N GLU A 8 1.72 -6.20 2.99
CA GLU A 8 2.72 -7.06 3.61
C GLU A 8 2.71 -8.40 2.87
N ALA A 9 3.87 -8.87 2.40
CA ALA A 9 3.92 -10.06 1.56
C ALA A 9 5.08 -11.01 1.90
N SER A 10 4.89 -12.30 1.61
CA SER A 10 5.92 -13.34 1.69
C SER A 10 7.01 -13.13 0.62
N SER A 11 8.09 -13.91 0.72
CA SER A 11 9.23 -13.86 -0.22
C SER A 11 8.88 -14.22 -1.67
N ASP A 12 7.71 -14.79 -1.92
CA ASP A 12 7.25 -15.10 -3.28
C ASP A 12 6.84 -13.85 -4.04
N LEU A 13 6.56 -12.74 -3.34
CA LEU A 13 6.28 -11.44 -3.94
C LEU A 13 7.54 -10.57 -3.89
N SER A 14 8.27 -10.52 -5.00
CA SER A 14 9.46 -9.68 -5.15
C SER A 14 9.14 -8.32 -5.75
N ILE A 15 10.07 -7.37 -5.64
CA ILE A 15 9.94 -6.05 -6.27
C ILE A 15 9.80 -6.18 -7.79
N GLU A 16 10.53 -7.09 -8.41
CA GLU A 16 10.52 -7.32 -9.85
C GLU A 16 9.16 -7.87 -10.33
N LEU A 17 8.52 -8.72 -9.53
CA LEU A 17 7.17 -9.21 -9.81
C LEU A 17 6.15 -8.06 -9.71
N ILE A 18 6.26 -7.21 -8.69
CA ILE A 18 5.39 -6.03 -8.55
C ILE A 18 5.59 -5.06 -9.72
N GLU A 19 6.83 -4.80 -10.13
CA GLU A 19 7.13 -3.98 -11.31
C GLU A 19 6.52 -4.57 -12.58
N GLY A 20 6.71 -5.88 -12.81
CA GLY A 20 6.07 -6.59 -13.92
C GLY A 20 4.55 -6.49 -13.89
N THR A 21 3.95 -6.59 -12.70
CA THR A 21 2.51 -6.46 -12.50
C THR A 21 2.03 -5.06 -12.85
N LEU A 22 2.69 -4.02 -12.33
CA LEU A 22 2.36 -2.62 -12.62
C LEU A 22 2.42 -2.35 -14.13
N ASN A 23 3.50 -2.78 -14.78
CA ASN A 23 3.64 -2.66 -16.23
C ASN A 23 2.54 -3.39 -16.99
N SER A 24 2.12 -4.59 -16.53
CA SER A 24 1.04 -5.36 -17.17
C SER A 24 -0.33 -4.70 -17.11
N ILE A 25 -0.56 -3.83 -16.09
CA ILE A 25 -1.78 -3.03 -15.97
C ILE A 25 -1.62 -1.61 -16.54
N GLY A 26 -0.51 -1.33 -17.23
CA GLY A 26 -0.26 -0.06 -17.91
C GLY A 26 0.26 1.05 -16.99
N VAL A 27 0.72 0.71 -15.78
CA VAL A 27 1.25 1.66 -14.81
C VAL A 27 2.76 1.58 -14.83
N ARG A 28 3.41 2.71 -15.12
CA ARG A 28 4.86 2.76 -15.17
C ARG A 28 5.43 2.94 -13.76
N ALA A 29 6.25 2.00 -13.34
CA ALA A 29 7.02 2.12 -12.12
C ALA A 29 8.34 2.86 -12.36
N THR A 30 8.86 3.46 -11.30
CA THR A 30 10.17 4.10 -11.24
C THR A 30 10.94 3.53 -10.07
N GLN A 31 12.19 3.16 -10.31
CA GLN A 31 13.10 2.73 -9.25
C GLN A 31 13.56 3.97 -8.47
N ALA A 32 13.05 4.15 -7.26
CA ALA A 32 13.38 5.28 -6.40
C ALA A 32 14.75 5.08 -5.71
N LEU A 33 15.05 3.84 -5.32
CA LEU A 33 16.32 3.38 -4.71
C LEU A 33 16.64 1.94 -5.16
N PRO A 34 17.86 1.42 -4.93
CA PRO A 34 18.24 0.08 -5.38
C PRO A 34 17.30 -1.06 -4.94
N ASN A 35 16.56 -0.87 -3.84
CA ASN A 35 15.61 -1.84 -3.28
C ASN A 35 14.22 -1.24 -3.05
N GLU A 36 13.87 -0.22 -3.83
CA GLU A 36 12.59 0.47 -3.69
C GLU A 36 11.99 0.77 -5.06
N LEU A 37 10.69 0.51 -5.17
CA LEU A 37 9.92 0.74 -6.39
C LEU A 37 8.73 1.64 -6.05
N GLU A 38 8.58 2.71 -6.83
CA GLU A 38 7.47 3.64 -6.72
C GLU A 38 6.65 3.64 -8.01
N ALA A 39 5.34 3.87 -7.90
CA ALA A 39 4.50 4.14 -9.06
C ALA A 39 3.33 5.04 -8.69
N VAL A 40 2.84 5.79 -9.68
CA VAL A 40 1.68 6.68 -9.54
C VAL A 40 0.71 6.39 -10.68
N PHE A 41 -0.54 6.12 -10.31
CA PHE A 41 -1.66 5.90 -11.22
C PHE A 41 -2.28 7.25 -11.60
N GLU A 42 -2.91 7.31 -12.78
CA GLU A 42 -3.62 8.51 -13.24
C GLU A 42 -4.78 8.91 -12.30
N SER A 43 -5.38 7.94 -11.62
CA SER A 43 -6.42 8.17 -10.61
C SER A 43 -5.90 8.92 -9.37
N GLY A 44 -4.59 8.96 -9.14
CA GLY A 44 -3.97 9.53 -7.94
C GLY A 44 -3.70 8.52 -6.83
N LEU A 45 -3.86 7.21 -7.09
CA LEU A 45 -3.25 6.16 -6.28
C LEU A 45 -1.72 6.18 -6.48
N SER A 46 -0.97 6.16 -5.39
CA SER A 46 0.48 5.94 -5.42
C SER A 46 0.84 4.70 -4.62
N ILE A 47 1.87 3.98 -5.05
CA ILE A 47 2.46 2.84 -4.33
C ILE A 47 3.96 3.06 -4.20
N CYS A 48 4.50 2.72 -3.04
CA CYS A 48 5.93 2.54 -2.78
C CYS A 48 6.11 1.15 -2.15
N VAL A 49 7.04 0.34 -2.65
CA VAL A 49 7.38 -0.98 -2.09
C VAL A 49 8.87 -1.12 -1.84
N SER A 50 9.23 -1.79 -0.75
CA SER A 50 10.62 -2.12 -0.41
C SER A 50 10.73 -3.44 0.35
N TYR A 51 11.91 -4.06 0.32
CA TYR A 51 12.19 -5.24 1.13
C TYR A 51 12.19 -4.91 2.62
N SER A 52 11.66 -5.80 3.43
CA SER A 52 11.58 -5.63 4.89
C SER A 52 12.63 -6.45 5.61
N SER A 53 13.30 -5.84 6.60
CA SER A 53 14.11 -6.54 7.58
C SER A 53 13.29 -7.07 8.77
N ASP A 54 12.08 -6.54 8.97
CA ASP A 54 11.14 -6.99 9.99
C ASP A 54 10.17 -8.01 9.39
N GLN A 55 10.34 -9.26 9.80
CA GLN A 55 9.61 -10.40 9.26
C GLN A 55 8.22 -10.60 9.89
N ASN A 56 7.80 -9.75 10.83
CA ASN A 56 6.50 -9.88 11.48
C ASN A 56 5.40 -9.19 10.69
N ILE A 57 4.20 -9.78 10.67
CA ILE A 57 2.98 -9.11 10.20
C ILE A 57 2.61 -8.00 11.20
N ARG A 58 2.32 -6.80 10.69
CA ARG A 58 1.91 -5.62 11.47
C ARG A 58 0.43 -5.31 11.34
N ALA A 59 -0.25 -5.84 10.33
CA ALA A 59 -1.69 -5.75 10.22
C ALA A 59 -2.38 -6.22 11.51
N GLU A 60 -3.23 -5.37 12.08
CA GLU A 60 -3.95 -5.66 13.33
C GLU A 60 -4.87 -6.88 13.20
N ASP A 61 -5.52 -7.03 12.04
CA ASP A 61 -6.31 -8.19 11.68
C ASP A 61 -5.62 -8.97 10.54
N SER A 62 -4.83 -9.97 10.91
CA SER A 62 -4.12 -10.83 9.95
C SER A 62 -5.02 -11.86 9.26
N LYS A 63 -6.31 -11.94 9.61
CA LYS A 63 -7.24 -13.00 9.16
C LYS A 63 -6.71 -14.42 9.42
N GLY A 64 -5.86 -14.59 10.45
CA GLY A 64 -5.24 -15.87 10.79
C GLY A 64 -4.04 -16.26 9.92
N MET A 65 -3.58 -15.37 9.03
CA MET A 65 -2.36 -15.61 8.26
C MET A 65 -1.10 -15.53 9.16
N SER A 66 -0.10 -16.34 8.82
CA SER A 66 1.19 -16.39 9.48
C SER A 66 2.27 -16.70 8.45
N PHE A 67 3.02 -15.69 8.04
CA PHE A 67 4.16 -15.81 7.13
C PHE A 67 5.26 -14.82 7.52
N ALA A 68 6.49 -15.12 7.13
CA ALA A 68 7.60 -14.19 7.28
C ALA A 68 7.45 -13.07 6.24
N VAL A 69 7.26 -11.84 6.69
CA VAL A 69 7.17 -10.66 5.82
C VAL A 69 8.53 -10.41 5.18
N ALA A 70 8.59 -10.47 3.85
CA ALA A 70 9.79 -10.18 3.08
C ALA A 70 9.70 -8.82 2.36
N LEU A 71 8.49 -8.38 2.03
CA LEU A 71 8.23 -7.14 1.31
C LEU A 71 7.11 -6.35 1.99
N ARG A 72 7.27 -5.03 2.02
CA ARG A 72 6.23 -4.09 2.47
C ARG A 72 5.93 -3.09 1.37
N GLY A 73 4.66 -2.75 1.24
CA GLY A 73 4.19 -1.66 0.40
C GLY A 73 3.38 -0.65 1.20
N TYR A 74 3.50 0.60 0.82
CA TYR A 74 2.66 1.69 1.27
C TYR A 74 1.92 2.24 0.06
N LEU A 75 0.59 2.19 0.11
CA LEU A 75 -0.28 2.72 -0.93
C LEU A 75 -1.07 3.88 -0.37
N ARG A 76 -1.23 4.92 -1.19
CA ARG A 76 -1.88 6.16 -0.76
C ARG A 76 -2.76 6.72 -1.85
N ILE A 77 -3.95 7.14 -1.47
CA ILE A 77 -4.86 7.95 -2.28
C ILE A 77 -4.83 9.36 -1.71
N LYS A 78 -4.45 10.35 -2.52
CA LYS A 78 -4.36 11.75 -2.07
C LYS A 78 -5.34 12.63 -2.82
N GLY A 79 -6.23 13.29 -2.07
CA GLY A 79 -7.16 14.27 -2.64
C GLY A 79 -8.36 13.61 -3.34
N PRO A 80 -9.21 14.42 -3.98
CA PRO A 80 -10.32 13.88 -4.76
C PRO A 80 -9.78 13.15 -5.99
N ALA A 81 -10.44 12.05 -6.36
CA ALA A 81 -10.18 11.38 -7.62
C ALA A 81 -10.50 12.32 -8.80
N PRO A 82 -9.71 12.29 -9.90
CA PRO A 82 -10.08 12.93 -11.14
C PRO A 82 -11.41 12.39 -11.70
N ASP A 83 -12.14 13.21 -12.45
CA ASP A 83 -13.43 12.83 -13.03
C ASP A 83 -13.30 11.57 -13.89
N GLY A 84 -14.16 10.58 -13.62
CA GLY A 84 -14.20 9.32 -14.37
C GLY A 84 -13.12 8.30 -13.98
N LEU A 85 -12.27 8.59 -13.00
CA LEU A 85 -11.27 7.67 -12.47
C LEU A 85 -11.57 7.29 -11.01
N SER A 86 -11.22 6.07 -10.62
CA SER A 86 -11.40 5.57 -9.26
C SER A 86 -10.09 4.97 -8.73
N PRO A 87 -9.43 5.62 -7.76
CA PRO A 87 -8.24 5.07 -7.11
C PRO A 87 -8.48 3.74 -6.39
N LEU A 88 -9.72 3.49 -5.96
CA LEU A 88 -10.10 2.22 -5.34
C LEU A 88 -10.26 1.12 -6.39
N ASP A 89 -10.73 1.43 -7.58
CA ASP A 89 -10.79 0.47 -8.69
C ASP A 89 -9.37 0.14 -9.17
N ASP A 90 -8.48 1.12 -9.20
CA ASP A 90 -7.06 0.89 -9.50
C ASP A 90 -6.35 0.06 -8.42
N LEU A 91 -6.70 0.27 -7.14
CA LEU A 91 -6.23 -0.57 -6.04
C LEU A 91 -6.71 -2.01 -6.23
N ASP A 92 -8.00 -2.22 -6.46
CA ASP A 92 -8.58 -3.55 -6.68
C ASP A 92 -7.95 -4.25 -7.90
N ARG A 93 -7.75 -3.49 -8.99
CA ARG A 93 -7.09 -3.96 -10.20
C ARG A 93 -5.64 -4.38 -9.92
N LEU A 94 -4.88 -3.60 -9.15
CA LEU A 94 -3.52 -3.93 -8.77
C LEU A 94 -3.48 -5.20 -7.92
N ILE A 95 -4.30 -5.29 -6.88
CA ILE A 95 -4.30 -6.44 -5.97
C ILE A 95 -4.75 -7.71 -6.69
N THR A 96 -5.75 -7.62 -7.57
CA THR A 96 -6.19 -8.72 -8.43
C THR A 96 -5.09 -9.18 -9.39
N ALA A 97 -4.37 -8.23 -9.99
CA ALA A 97 -3.25 -8.55 -10.88
C ALA A 97 -2.11 -9.25 -10.11
N ILE A 98 -1.78 -8.78 -8.91
CA ILE A 98 -0.81 -9.43 -8.01
C ILE A 98 -1.26 -10.87 -7.70
N SER A 99 -2.51 -11.08 -7.29
CA SER A 99 -3.01 -12.43 -6.94
C SER A 99 -3.04 -13.40 -8.10
N ASN A 100 -3.10 -12.90 -9.34
CA ASN A 100 -3.08 -13.73 -10.55
C ASN A 100 -1.64 -14.09 -10.99
N GLN A 101 -0.65 -13.28 -10.61
CA GLN A 101 0.75 -13.45 -11.02
C GLN A 101 1.63 -14.08 -9.95
N ALA A 102 1.23 -14.00 -8.67
CA ALA A 102 1.92 -14.58 -7.53
C ALA A 102 1.07 -15.60 -6.80
N THR A 103 1.68 -16.71 -6.38
CA THR A 103 1.06 -17.69 -5.47
C THR A 103 1.38 -17.41 -4.00
N GLY A 104 2.13 -16.33 -3.73
CA GLY A 104 2.56 -15.92 -2.40
C GLY A 104 1.43 -15.44 -1.50
N GLN A 105 1.69 -15.48 -0.20
CA GLN A 105 0.77 -14.91 0.78
C GLN A 105 1.02 -13.41 0.88
N PHE A 106 -0.05 -12.63 0.91
CA PHE A 106 0.02 -11.20 1.17
C PHE A 106 -1.23 -10.71 1.89
N LEU A 107 -1.09 -9.57 2.56
CA LEU A 107 -2.15 -8.84 3.25
C LEU A 107 -2.15 -7.40 2.75
N VAL A 108 -3.34 -6.85 2.54
CA VAL A 108 -3.55 -5.41 2.35
C VAL A 108 -4.44 -4.91 3.47
N SER A 109 -3.93 -4.00 4.29
CA SER A 109 -4.66 -3.42 5.41
C SER A 109 -4.87 -1.92 5.20
N PHE A 110 -5.98 -1.40 5.72
CA PHE A 110 -6.27 0.04 5.71
C PHE A 110 -5.92 0.64 7.07
N GLN A 111 -5.18 1.75 7.07
CA GLN A 111 -4.92 2.48 8.31
C GLN A 111 -5.87 3.66 8.43
N TYR A 112 -6.72 3.59 9.46
CA TYR A 112 -7.58 4.71 9.83
C TYR A 112 -6.80 5.71 10.70
N GLU A 113 -6.65 6.94 10.22
CA GLU A 113 -6.11 8.04 11.04
C GLU A 113 -7.18 8.54 12.03
N SER A 114 -6.85 8.54 13.32
CA SER A 114 -7.64 9.21 14.36
C SER A 114 -6.93 10.48 14.82
N THR A 115 -7.67 11.57 15.05
CA THR A 115 -7.10 12.79 15.64
C THR A 115 -6.76 12.54 17.11
N ILE A 116 -5.46 12.46 17.43
CA ILE A 116 -4.97 12.20 18.80
C ILE A 116 -4.80 13.49 19.59
N TYR A 117 -4.37 14.58 18.94
CA TYR A 117 -4.17 15.89 19.57
C TYR A 117 -4.77 17.00 18.70
N TRP A 118 -5.42 17.97 19.32
CA TRP A 118 -5.84 19.20 18.66
C TRP A 118 -5.75 20.36 19.65
N ARG A 119 -5.33 21.54 19.18
CA ARG A 119 -5.29 22.75 20.00
C ARG A 119 -6.28 23.75 19.46
N ASP A 120 -7.18 24.21 20.32
CA ASP A 120 -8.04 25.36 20.01
C ASP A 120 -7.42 26.66 20.55
N ARG A 121 -8.16 27.78 20.49
CA ARG A 121 -7.66 29.07 20.98
C ARG A 121 -7.37 29.11 22.47
N LYS A 122 -7.82 28.12 23.24
CA LYS A 122 -7.70 28.06 24.69
C LYS A 122 -6.61 27.10 25.11
N GLU A 123 -6.67 25.85 24.65
CA GLU A 123 -5.81 24.80 25.18
C GLU A 123 -5.58 23.63 24.21
N LEU A 124 -4.56 22.83 24.53
CA LEU A 124 -4.26 21.58 23.85
C LEU A 124 -5.16 20.48 24.44
N GLN A 125 -5.93 19.83 23.57
CA GLN A 125 -6.79 18.70 23.87
C GLN A 125 -6.21 17.43 23.27
N ARG A 126 -6.63 16.28 23.80
CA ARG A 126 -6.19 14.95 23.35
C ARG A 126 -7.30 13.91 23.43
N ASN A 127 -7.30 12.98 22.49
CA ASN A 127 -8.20 11.82 22.41
C ASN A 127 -7.31 10.58 22.53
N ILE A 128 -7.22 10.05 23.75
CA ILE A 128 -6.47 8.83 24.11
C ILE A 128 -7.44 7.83 24.71
#